data_AF-A0A963NLA6-F1
#
_entry.id   AF-A0A963NLA6-F1
#
_cell.length_a   1.000
_cell.length_b   1.000
_cell.length_c   1.000
_cell.angle_alpha   90.00
_cell.angle_beta   90.00
_cell.angle_gamma   90.00
#
_symmetry.space_group_name_H-M   'P 1'
#
loop_
_entity.id
_entity.type
_entity.pdbx_description
1 polymer ?
#
loop_
_entity_poly.entity_id
_entity_poly.type
_entity_poly.pdbx_seq_one_letter_code
_entity_poly.pdbx_strand_id
1 'polypeptide(L)'
;MIVTTTSAANQCLYCVVAHGAILRIYEKKPFVADQVAVNHRKADITPRQRAMLDFAMKVCQRSAEIDDADFEALHAYGFDDEDIWDIAAITAFFGLSNRMASFAGMQPNPEFYLMGRIPRRK
;
A
#
# COMPACT_ATOMS: atom_id res chain seq x y z
N MET A 1 -3.73 -2.28 0.51
CA MET A 1 -3.11 -1.14 1.22
C MET A 1 -1.64 -0.96 0.85
N ILE A 2 -0.83 -2.02 0.88
CA ILE A 2 0.60 -2.02 0.52
C ILE A 2 0.90 -1.17 -0.72
N VAL A 3 0.18 -1.43 -1.82
CA VAL A 3 0.37 -0.71 -3.09
C VAL A 3 0.18 0.80 -2.95
N THR A 4 -0.91 1.24 -2.33
CA THR A 4 -1.21 2.68 -2.16
C THR A 4 -0.14 3.38 -1.34
N THR A 5 0.31 2.76 -0.24
CA THR A 5 1.32 3.32 0.67
C THR A 5 2.70 3.41 0.01
N THR A 6 3.18 2.31 -0.58
CA THR A 6 4.50 2.28 -1.25
C THR A 6 4.52 3.12 -2.53
N SER A 7 3.40 3.19 -3.26
CA SER A 7 3.27 4.09 -4.42
C SER A 7 3.28 5.56 -4.01
N ALA A 8 2.73 5.90 -2.84
CA ALA A 8 2.82 7.25 -2.31
C ALA A 8 4.26 7.61 -1.92
N ALA A 9 5.00 6.65 -1.33
CA ALA A 9 6.43 6.82 -1.05
C ALA A 9 7.26 7.08 -2.32
N ASN A 10 6.89 6.44 -3.44
CA ASN A 10 7.50 6.65 -4.77
C ASN A 10 6.88 7.80 -5.57
N GLN A 11 5.93 8.56 -5.00
CA GLN A 11 5.23 9.67 -5.65
C GLN A 11 4.58 9.30 -7.00
N CYS A 12 4.11 8.06 -7.16
CA CYS A 12 3.49 7.60 -8.40
C CYS A 12 2.00 7.98 -8.47
N LEU A 13 1.68 9.04 -9.23
CA LEU A 13 0.30 9.55 -9.39
C LEU A 13 -0.68 8.45 -9.82
N TYR A 14 -0.34 7.71 -10.89
CA TYR A 14 -1.20 6.66 -11.43
C TYR A 14 -1.57 5.62 -10.37
N CYS A 15 -0.55 5.04 -9.74
CA CYS A 15 -0.76 3.93 -8.81
C CYS A 15 -1.45 4.37 -7.51
N VAL A 16 -1.14 5.57 -6.99
CA VAL A 16 -1.81 6.11 -5.79
C VAL A 16 -3.30 6.30 -6.05
N VAL A 17 -3.67 6.90 -7.19
CA VAL A 17 -5.07 7.17 -7.54
C VAL A 17 -5.83 5.87 -7.84
N ALA A 18 -5.29 5.02 -8.71
CA ALA A 18 -5.95 3.79 -9.14
C ALA A 18 -6.11 2.79 -7.99
N HIS A 19 -5.02 2.47 -7.28
CA HIS A 19 -5.10 1.51 -6.18
C HIS A 19 -5.74 2.09 -4.93
N GLY A 20 -5.73 3.42 -4.75
CA GLY A 20 -6.53 4.10 -3.73
C GLY A 20 -8.03 3.90 -3.95
N ALA A 21 -8.51 3.99 -5.20
CA ALA A 21 -9.90 3.69 -5.54
C ALA A 21 -10.28 2.25 -5.22
N ILE A 22 -9.46 1.30 -5.68
CA ILE A 22 -9.67 -0.12 -5.46
C ILE A 22 -9.66 -0.45 -3.96
N LEU A 23 -8.74 0.15 -3.20
CA LEU A 23 -8.66 0.00 -1.75
C LEU A 23 -9.94 0.45 -1.05
N ARG A 24 -10.49 1.62 -1.40
CA ARG A 24 -11.76 2.11 -0.84
C ARG A 24 -12.91 1.13 -1.09
N ILE A 25 -12.94 0.49 -2.25
CA ILE A 25 -13.97 -0.49 -2.62
C ILE A 25 -13.85 -1.78 -1.79
N TYR A 26 -12.66 -2.38 -1.72
CA TYR A 26 -12.46 -3.63 -0.98
C TYR A 26 -12.70 -3.47 0.52
N GLU A 27 -12.14 -2.42 1.12
CA GLU A 27 -12.28 -2.17 2.56
C GLU A 27 -13.64 -1.58 2.93
N LYS A 28 -14.41 -1.09 1.95
CA LYS A 28 -15.64 -0.30 2.18
C LYS A 28 -15.41 0.89 3.13
N LYS A 29 -14.18 1.42 3.13
CA LYS A 29 -13.73 2.57 3.94
C LYS A 29 -13.36 3.72 3.00
N PRO A 30 -14.18 4.78 2.89
CA PRO A 30 -13.97 5.84 1.91
C PRO A 30 -12.73 6.71 2.20
N PHE A 31 -12.24 6.75 3.43
CA PHE A 31 -11.12 7.60 3.84
C PHE A 31 -9.77 6.87 3.92
N VAL A 32 -9.77 5.55 4.00
CA VAL A 32 -8.55 4.78 4.34
C VAL A 32 -7.45 4.97 3.30
N ALA A 33 -7.81 5.05 2.00
CA ALA A 33 -6.84 5.23 0.92
C ALA A 33 -6.08 6.55 1.04
N ASP A 34 -6.78 7.64 1.34
CA ASP A 34 -6.20 8.97 1.46
C ASP A 34 -5.28 9.01 2.69
N GLN A 35 -5.69 8.38 3.80
CA GLN A 35 -4.89 8.29 5.02
C GLN A 35 -3.61 7.49 4.82
N VAL A 36 -3.68 6.30 4.20
CA VAL A 36 -2.49 5.45 4.00
C VAL A 36 -1.54 5.99 2.93
N ALA A 37 -2.04 6.82 2.00
CA ALA A 37 -1.21 7.53 1.03
C ALA A 37 -0.43 8.70 1.67
N VAL A 38 -1.09 9.49 2.54
CA VAL A 38 -0.46 10.67 3.15
C VAL A 38 0.39 10.30 4.37
N ASN A 39 -0.13 9.46 5.26
CA ASN A 39 0.57 8.99 6.45
C ASN A 39 -0.10 7.72 7.02
N HIS A 40 0.37 6.54 6.62
CA HIS A 40 -0.18 5.27 7.10
C HIS A 40 -0.10 5.10 8.61
N ARG A 41 0.81 5.80 9.30
CA ARG A 41 0.92 5.79 10.76
C ARG A 41 -0.24 6.53 11.46
N LYS A 42 -1.07 7.28 10.74
CA LYS A 42 -2.26 7.93 11.28
C LYS A 42 -3.56 7.40 10.65
N ALA A 43 -3.48 6.35 9.84
CA ALA A 43 -4.64 5.75 9.22
C ALA A 43 -5.48 4.92 10.21
N ASP A 44 -6.78 4.84 9.93
CA ASP A 44 -7.75 3.98 10.63
C ASP A 44 -7.61 2.51 10.17
N ILE A 45 -6.51 1.89 10.60
CA ILE A 45 -6.10 0.51 10.29
C ILE A 45 -5.69 -0.22 11.57
N THR A 46 -5.80 -1.55 11.56
CA THR A 46 -5.45 -2.36 12.73
C THR A 46 -3.95 -2.34 13.01
N PRO A 47 -3.50 -2.67 14.23
CA PRO A 47 -2.07 -2.83 14.53
C PRO A 47 -1.38 -3.83 13.58
N ARG A 48 -2.06 -4.95 13.23
CA ARG A 48 -1.56 -5.92 12.25
C ARG A 48 -1.35 -5.31 10.87
N GLN A 49 -2.33 -4.53 10.37
CA GLN A 49 -2.20 -3.83 9.08
C GLN A 49 -1.10 -2.76 9.11
N ARG A 50 -0.89 -2.09 10.24
CA ARG A 50 0.21 -1.13 10.39
C ARG A 50 1.57 -1.81 10.33
N ALA A 51 1.77 -2.92 11.04
CA ALA A 51 3.02 -3.69 11.00
C ALA A 51 3.35 -4.15 9.56
N MET A 52 2.34 -4.66 8.85
CA MET A 52 2.45 -4.99 7.42
C MET A 52 2.93 -3.81 6.58
N LEU A 53 2.39 -2.61 6.79
CA LEU A 53 2.78 -1.41 6.03
C LEU A 53 4.16 -0.88 6.45
N ASP A 54 4.54 -1.00 7.73
CA ASP A 54 5.87 -0.61 8.19
C ASP A 54 6.95 -1.50 7.56
N PHE A 55 6.73 -2.82 7.48
CA PHE A 55 7.62 -3.74 6.76
C PHE A 55 7.66 -3.44 5.27
N ALA A 56 6.51 -3.29 4.61
CA ALA A 56 6.44 -2.92 3.19
C ALA A 56 7.20 -1.62 2.89
N MET A 57 7.14 -0.63 3.78
CA MET A 57 7.91 0.62 3.63
C MET A 57 9.42 0.39 3.77
N LYS A 58 9.87 -0.49 4.68
CA LYS A 58 11.29 -0.88 4.78
C LYS A 58 11.75 -1.60 3.50
N VAL A 59 10.99 -2.57 3.00
CA VAL A 59 11.27 -3.24 1.71
C VAL A 59 11.34 -2.22 0.56
N CYS A 60 10.42 -1.25 0.52
CA CYS A 60 10.35 -0.26 -0.55
C CYS A 60 11.57 0.69 -0.58
N GLN A 61 12.13 1.05 0.58
CA GLN A 61 13.12 2.12 0.69
C GLN A 61 14.53 1.64 1.05
N ARG A 62 14.63 0.53 1.78
CA ARG A 62 15.85 0.06 2.46
C ARG A 62 15.89 -1.48 2.50
N SER A 63 15.57 -2.14 1.38
CA SER A 63 15.53 -3.62 1.31
C SER A 63 16.86 -4.29 1.68
N ALA A 64 17.99 -3.63 1.48
CA ALA A 64 19.31 -4.14 1.86
C ALA A 64 19.55 -4.18 3.39
N GLU A 65 18.68 -3.54 4.18
CA GLU A 65 18.72 -3.53 5.64
C GLU A 65 17.75 -4.54 6.26
N ILE A 66 17.09 -5.39 5.46
CA ILE A 66 16.17 -6.41 5.95
C ILE A 66 16.97 -7.50 6.68
N ASP A 67 16.52 -7.84 7.88
CA ASP A 67 17.12 -8.87 8.74
C ASP A 67 16.04 -9.69 9.47
N ASP A 68 16.46 -10.69 10.25
CA ASP A 68 15.56 -11.63 10.95
C ASP A 68 14.62 -10.90 11.93
N ALA A 69 15.03 -9.76 12.50
CA ALA A 69 14.21 -9.01 13.44
C ALA A 69 12.95 -8.40 12.78
N ASP A 70 13.00 -8.12 11.47
CA ASP A 70 11.80 -7.68 10.75
C ASP A 70 10.75 -8.79 10.62
N PHE A 71 11.18 -10.05 10.46
CA PHE A 71 10.30 -11.22 10.38
C PHE A 71 9.68 -11.50 11.74
N GLU A 72 10.49 -11.52 12.80
CA GLU A 72 10.02 -11.70 14.18
C GLU A 72 8.95 -10.65 14.57
N ALA A 73 9.17 -9.40 14.16
CA ALA A 73 8.22 -8.32 14.40
C ALA A 73 6.86 -8.56 13.72
N LEU A 74 6.83 -9.19 12.55
CA LEU A 74 5.59 -9.55 11.84
C LEU A 74 4.92 -10.80 12.43
N HIS A 75 5.70 -11.81 12.82
CA HIS A 75 5.19 -13.00 13.49
C HIS A 75 4.41 -12.64 14.77
N ALA A 76 4.84 -11.61 15.51
CA ALA A 76 4.14 -11.10 16.69
C ALA A 76 2.70 -10.60 16.40
N TYR A 77 2.37 -10.32 15.13
CA TYR A 77 1.03 -9.95 14.67
C TYR A 77 0.31 -11.07 13.91
N GLY A 78 0.84 -12.30 13.94
CA GLY A 78 0.25 -13.47 13.30
C GLY A 78 0.34 -13.44 11.77
N PHE A 79 1.44 -12.93 11.22
CA PHE A 79 1.86 -13.25 9.85
C PHE A 79 2.73 -14.50 9.89
N ASP A 80 2.66 -15.33 8.85
CA ASP A 80 3.64 -16.40 8.60
C ASP A 80 4.66 -15.96 7.53
N ASP A 81 5.65 -16.80 7.23
CA ASP A 81 6.71 -16.44 6.28
C ASP A 81 6.20 -16.26 4.84
N GLU A 82 5.13 -16.96 4.46
CA GLU A 82 4.50 -16.82 3.14
C GLU A 82 3.74 -15.49 3.04
N ASP A 83 3.02 -15.09 4.09
CA ASP A 83 2.42 -13.75 4.19
C ASP A 83 3.51 -12.66 4.06
N ILE A 84 4.66 -12.84 4.73
CA ILE A 84 5.77 -11.87 4.70
C ILE A 84 6.38 -11.80 3.30
N TRP A 85 6.56 -12.96 2.66
CA TRP A 85 6.96 -13.05 1.26
C TRP A 85 6.01 -12.29 0.34
N ASP A 86 4.69 -12.49 0.49
CA ASP A 86 3.66 -11.81 -0.30
C ASP A 86 3.73 -10.28 -0.11
N ILE A 87 3.94 -9.80 1.11
CA ILE A 87 4.11 -8.37 1.38
C ILE A 87 5.32 -7.81 0.61
N ALA A 88 6.46 -8.51 0.66
CA ALA A 88 7.68 -8.11 -0.04
C ALA A 88 7.49 -8.18 -1.57
N ALA A 89 6.87 -9.23 -2.09
CA ALA A 89 6.63 -9.44 -3.51
C ALA A 89 5.71 -8.37 -4.11
N ILE A 90 4.59 -8.06 -3.43
CA ILE A 90 3.68 -6.97 -3.84
C ILE A 90 4.43 -5.64 -3.85
N THR A 91 5.23 -5.38 -2.82
CA THR A 91 6.03 -4.15 -2.71
C THR A 91 7.03 -4.03 -3.87
N ALA A 92 7.79 -5.09 -4.16
CA ALA A 92 8.78 -5.11 -5.23
C ALA A 92 8.13 -4.92 -6.61
N PHE A 93 7.07 -5.67 -6.90
CA PHE A 93 6.36 -5.59 -8.17
C PHE A 93 5.77 -4.19 -8.41
N PHE A 94 5.17 -3.58 -7.39
CA PHE A 94 4.66 -2.22 -7.53
C PHE A 94 5.76 -1.16 -7.54
N GLY A 95 6.94 -1.44 -6.98
CA GLY A 95 8.14 -0.64 -7.22
C GLY A 95 8.52 -0.59 -8.71
N LEU A 96 8.44 -1.71 -9.44
CA LEU A 96 8.60 -1.75 -10.89
C LEU A 96 7.48 -0.96 -11.58
N SER A 97 6.21 -1.24 -11.25
CA SER A 97 5.05 -0.57 -11.84
C SER A 97 5.11 0.95 -11.69
N ASN A 98 5.46 1.44 -10.49
CA ASN A 98 5.63 2.86 -10.20
C ASN A 98 6.68 3.50 -11.11
N ARG A 99 7.85 2.87 -11.27
CA ARG A 99 8.93 3.38 -12.13
C ARG A 99 8.48 3.48 -13.57
N MET A 100 7.78 2.47 -14.08
CA MET A 100 7.24 2.47 -15.44
C MET A 100 6.16 3.53 -15.63
N ALA A 101 5.23 3.69 -14.69
CA ALA A 101 4.17 4.70 -14.76
C ALA A 101 4.76 6.12 -14.76
N SER A 102 5.73 6.39 -13.87
CA SER A 102 6.41 7.70 -13.80
C SER A 102 7.23 7.97 -15.05
N PHE A 103 8.00 7.00 -15.56
CA PHE A 103 8.77 7.12 -16.80
C PHE A 103 7.87 7.45 -18.00
N ALA A 104 6.72 6.77 -18.11
CA ALA A 104 5.80 6.95 -19.24
C ALA A 104 4.85 8.15 -19.10
N GLY A 105 4.85 8.87 -17.96
CA GLY A 105 3.88 9.92 -17.69
C GLY A 105 2.42 9.43 -17.62
N MET A 106 2.23 8.17 -17.18
CA MET A 106 0.94 7.48 -17.21
C MET A 106 -0.12 8.24 -16.38
N GLN A 107 -1.26 8.54 -16.98
CA GLN A 107 -2.37 9.24 -16.33
C GLN A 107 -3.44 8.27 -15.82
N PRO A 108 -3.90 8.39 -14.57
CA PRO A 108 -4.98 7.56 -14.07
C PRO A 108 -6.31 7.98 -14.71
N ASN A 109 -7.17 7.00 -14.97
CA ASN A 109 -8.52 7.24 -15.49
C ASN A 109 -9.34 8.14 -14.54
N PRO A 110 -10.15 9.09 -15.07
CA PRO A 110 -10.97 9.99 -14.26
C PRO A 110 -11.89 9.29 -13.25
N GLU A 111 -12.38 8.10 -13.57
CA GLU A 111 -13.29 7.31 -12.73
C GLU A 111 -12.67 6.97 -11.37
N PHE A 112 -11.35 6.72 -11.31
CA PHE A 112 -10.67 6.36 -10.07
C PHE A 112 -10.66 7.48 -9.03
N TYR A 113 -10.74 8.75 -9.45
CA TYR A 113 -10.74 9.87 -8.53
C TYR A 113 -11.96 9.88 -7.60
N LEU A 114 -13.13 9.47 -8.10
CA LEU A 114 -14.38 9.45 -7.33
C LEU A 114 -14.75 8.05 -6.82
N MET A 115 -14.30 7.00 -7.49
CA MET A 115 -14.66 5.62 -7.17
C MET A 115 -14.36 5.26 -5.70
N GLY A 116 -15.36 4.67 -5.04
CA GLY A 116 -15.28 4.22 -3.64
C GLY A 116 -15.39 5.32 -2.58
N ARG A 117 -15.57 6.59 -2.94
CA ARG A 117 -15.72 7.69 -1.96
C ARG A 117 -17.12 7.79 -1.35
N ILE A 118 -18.15 7.37 -2.07
CA ILE A 118 -19.54 7.33 -1.59
C ILE A 118 -19.90 5.87 -1.28
N PRO A 119 -20.18 5.51 -0.01
CA PRO A 119 -20.62 4.16 0.33
C PRO A 119 -21.92 3.81 -0.39
N ARG A 120 -22.00 2.63 -1.01
CA ARG A 120 -23.28 2.13 -1.56
C ARG A 120 -24.21 1.82 -0.39
N ARG A 121 -25.41 2.40 -0.38
CA ARG A 121 -26.50 1.95 0.51
C ARG A 121 -26.83 0.50 0.13
N LYS A 122 -26.92 -0.36 1.14
CA LYS A 122 -27.41 -1.73 0.97
C LYS A 122 -28.89 -1.72 0.64
#